data_AF-A0AAV4FB31-F1
#
_entry.id   AF-A0AAV4FB31-F1
#
_cell.length_a   1.000
_cell.length_b   1.000
_cell.length_c   1.000
_cell.angle_alpha   90.00
_cell.angle_beta   90.00
_cell.angle_gamma   90.00
#
_symmetry.space_group_name_H-M   'P 1'
#
loop_
_entity.id
_entity.type
_entity.pdbx_description
1 polymer ?
#
loop_
_entity_poly.entity_id
_entity_poly.type
_entity_poly.pdbx_seq_one_letter_code
_entity_poly.pdbx_strand_id
1 'polypeptide(L)'
;MDSPVSWLAIVLLGFAGLLHCSHENIFNDENKLKRVLVEAMMNETWVNEMLEEERSQQPERWKLGAFPCPSLAPSDSIPTSVHRLRPADIKVVAAIGDSYSTARAGGGIRPFNMLFDYRGNSWSIGGDRDYDFQTTLPSKYFKAM
;
A
#
# COMPACT_ATOMS: atom_id res chain seq x y z
N MET A 1 -0.67 63.59 -24.79
CA MET A 1 0.50 63.06 -25.52
C MET A 1 1.13 62.03 -24.61
N ASP A 2 0.58 60.81 -24.58
CA ASP A 2 1.06 59.75 -23.70
C ASP A 2 2.13 58.96 -24.43
N SER A 3 3.37 59.11 -23.97
CA SER A 3 4.56 58.59 -24.65
C SER A 3 4.58 57.05 -24.69
N PRO A 4 5.10 56.44 -25.78
CA PRO A 4 5.14 54.97 -25.96
C PRO A 4 5.97 54.21 -24.91
N VAL A 5 6.77 54.92 -24.10
CA VAL A 5 7.58 54.36 -23.01
C VAL A 5 6.74 53.91 -21.80
N SER A 6 5.55 54.48 -21.61
CA SER A 6 4.66 54.14 -20.47
C SER A 6 4.05 52.74 -20.59
N TRP A 7 3.63 52.36 -21.80
CA TRP A 7 3.06 51.04 -22.07
C TRP A 7 4.08 49.92 -21.93
N LEU A 8 5.33 50.15 -22.37
CA LEU A 8 6.41 49.18 -22.21
C LEU A 8 6.76 48.96 -20.73
N ALA A 9 6.76 50.01 -19.90
CA ALA A 9 7.01 49.89 -18.47
C ALA A 9 5.91 49.07 -17.76
N ILE A 10 4.64 49.26 -18.12
CA ILE A 10 3.51 48.51 -17.54
C ILE A 10 3.55 47.04 -17.97
N VAL A 11 3.86 46.75 -19.24
CA VAL A 11 3.98 45.37 -19.73
C VAL A 11 5.19 44.66 -19.09
N LEU A 12 6.33 45.34 -18.93
CA LEU A 12 7.52 44.79 -18.27
C LEU A 12 7.30 44.53 -16.77
N LEU A 13 6.61 45.42 -16.06
CA LEU A 13 6.25 45.23 -14.66
C LEU A 13 5.20 44.11 -14.50
N GLY A 14 4.26 43.97 -15.44
CA GLY A 14 3.30 42.87 -15.48
C GLY A 14 3.96 41.51 -15.72
N PHE A 15 4.92 41.42 -16.64
CA PHE A 15 5.70 40.20 -16.88
C PHE A 15 6.65 39.86 -15.72
N ALA A 16 7.29 40.86 -15.10
CA ALA A 16 8.14 40.66 -13.92
C ALA A 16 7.32 40.19 -12.70
N GLY A 17 6.11 40.73 -12.50
CA GLY A 17 5.18 40.29 -11.45
C GLY A 17 4.64 38.87 -11.67
N LEU A 18 4.39 38.47 -12.93
CA LEU A 18 4.01 37.10 -13.28
C LEU A 18 5.17 36.11 -13.13
N LEU A 19 6.41 36.52 -13.39
CA LEU A 19 7.61 35.71 -13.17
C LEU A 19 7.98 35.59 -11.67
N HIS A 20 7.71 36.62 -10.85
CA HIS A 20 7.92 36.56 -9.39
C HIS A 20 6.85 35.74 -8.64
N CYS A 21 5.73 35.42 -9.29
CA CYS A 21 4.68 34.57 -8.71
C CYS A 21 4.84 33.08 -9.07
N SER A 22 5.82 32.74 -9.90
CA SER A 22 6.11 31.35 -10.26
C SER A 22 7.34 30.86 -9.49
N HIS A 23 7.18 29.73 -8.80
CA HIS A 23 8.19 28.96 -8.08
C HIS A 23 8.62 29.47 -6.69
N GLU A 24 7.73 29.34 -5.70
CA GLU A 24 8.14 28.46 -4.59
C GLU A 24 7.76 27.03 -4.99
N ASN A 25 8.71 26.31 -5.59
CA ASN A 25 8.53 24.89 -5.85
C ASN A 25 8.60 24.12 -4.54
N ILE A 26 7.44 23.80 -3.98
CA ILE A 26 7.31 22.95 -2.79
C ILE A 26 8.06 21.62 -2.94
N PHE A 27 8.23 21.13 -4.18
CA PHE A 27 8.94 19.90 -4.52
C PHE A 27 10.48 20.02 -4.51
N ASN A 28 11.04 21.23 -4.48
CA ASN A 28 12.50 21.43 -4.50
C ASN A 28 13.14 21.44 -3.11
N ASP A 29 12.35 21.60 -2.05
CA ASP A 29 12.83 21.55 -0.66
C ASP A 29 12.30 20.27 -0.02
N GLU A 30 13.18 19.27 0.09
CA GLU A 30 12.85 17.98 0.68
C GLU A 30 12.30 18.11 2.11
N ASN A 31 12.75 19.11 2.88
CA ASN A 31 12.29 19.34 4.24
C ASN A 31 10.92 20.02 4.27
N LYS A 32 10.66 20.97 3.35
CA LYS A 32 9.34 21.59 3.19
C LYS A 32 8.33 20.55 2.69
N LEU A 33 8.71 19.72 1.72
CA LEU A 33 7.92 18.61 1.22
C LEU A 33 7.62 17.61 2.33
N LYS A 34 8.64 17.18 3.11
CA LYS A 34 8.45 16.29 4.27
C LYS A 34 7.47 16.88 5.29
N ARG A 35 7.58 18.17 5.61
CA ARG A 35 6.66 18.84 6.55
C ARG A 35 5.24 18.88 6.03
N VAL A 36 5.05 19.32 4.79
CA VAL A 36 3.72 19.38 4.16
C VAL A 36 3.10 18.00 4.07
N LEU A 37 3.89 16.98 3.72
CA LEU A 37 3.43 15.60 3.70
C LEU A 37 3.01 15.14 5.10
N VAL A 38 3.85 15.36 6.12
CA VAL A 38 3.54 14.98 7.51
C VAL A 38 2.30 15.71 8.04
N GLU A 39 2.17 17.01 7.75
CA GLU A 39 1.04 17.83 8.19
C GLU A 39 -0.26 17.41 7.49
N ALA A 40 -0.22 17.16 6.18
CA ALA A 40 -1.36 16.62 5.44
C ALA A 40 -1.74 15.20 5.92
N MET A 41 -0.76 14.37 6.24
CA MET A 41 -0.97 12.99 6.71
C MET A 41 -1.48 12.89 8.16
N MET A 42 -1.21 13.89 9.00
CA MET A 42 -1.58 13.91 10.43
C MET A 42 -2.81 14.79 10.73
N ASN A 43 -3.49 15.28 9.70
CA ASN A 43 -4.69 16.09 9.85
C ASN A 43 -5.85 15.25 10.40
N GLU A 44 -6.39 15.65 11.55
CA GLU A 44 -7.44 14.91 12.27
C GLU A 44 -8.71 14.70 11.44
N THR A 45 -9.05 15.60 10.52
CA THR A 45 -10.25 15.48 9.68
C THR A 45 -10.16 14.26 8.77
N TRP A 46 -9.03 14.09 8.07
CA TRP A 46 -8.77 12.91 7.24
C TRP A 46 -8.66 11.66 8.08
N VAL A 47 -7.98 11.74 9.23
CA VAL A 47 -7.83 10.61 10.14
C VAL A 47 -9.20 10.10 10.61
N ASN A 48 -10.12 10.98 10.97
CA ASN A 48 -11.45 10.62 11.47
C ASN A 48 -12.35 10.04 10.36
N GLU A 49 -12.40 10.66 9.18
CA GLU A 49 -13.19 10.15 8.04
C GLU A 49 -12.71 8.74 7.61
N MET A 50 -11.40 8.53 7.56
CA MET A 50 -10.81 7.23 7.22
C MET A 50 -10.96 6.18 8.34
N LEU A 51 -10.93 6.59 9.62
CA LEU A 51 -11.24 5.70 10.76
C LEU A 51 -12.69 5.23 10.72
N GLU A 52 -13.62 6.09 10.31
CA GLU A 52 -15.02 5.72 10.16
C GLU A 52 -15.21 4.76 8.98
N GLU A 53 -14.51 4.96 7.86
CA GLU A 53 -14.53 4.02 6.75
C GLU A 53 -13.98 2.64 7.14
N GLU A 54 -12.81 2.59 7.80
CA GLU A 54 -12.19 1.36 8.32
C GLU A 54 -13.09 0.64 9.34
N ARG A 55 -13.71 1.40 10.26
CA ARG A 55 -14.70 0.89 11.22
C ARG A 55 -15.96 0.38 10.53
N SER A 56 -16.34 0.94 9.38
CA SER A 56 -17.45 0.44 8.57
C SER A 56 -17.08 -0.84 7.82
N GLN A 57 -15.81 -0.97 7.38
CA GLN A 57 -15.25 -2.14 6.71
C GLN A 57 -14.84 -3.24 7.70
N GLN A 58 -15.70 -3.52 8.69
CA GLN A 58 -15.48 -4.57 9.68
C GLN A 58 -15.00 -5.88 9.03
N PRO A 59 -14.05 -6.61 9.66
CA PRO A 59 -13.51 -7.86 9.12
C PRO A 59 -14.56 -8.96 8.93
N GLU A 60 -15.72 -8.83 9.56
CA GLU A 60 -16.88 -9.71 9.39
C GLU A 60 -17.56 -9.56 8.02
N ARG A 61 -17.39 -8.43 7.33
CA ARG A 61 -18.10 -8.13 6.07
C ARG A 61 -17.67 -9.03 4.91
N TRP A 62 -16.44 -9.57 4.95
CA TRP A 62 -15.86 -10.32 3.84
C TRP A 62 -15.34 -11.70 4.26
N LYS A 63 -16.16 -12.47 4.97
CA LYS A 63 -15.87 -13.90 5.18
C LYS A 63 -16.01 -14.63 3.84
N LEU A 64 -14.89 -15.12 3.32
CA LEU A 64 -14.84 -15.94 2.10
C LEU A 64 -15.54 -17.29 2.29
N GLY A 65 -15.64 -17.75 3.54
CA GLY A 65 -16.16 -19.06 3.90
C GLY A 65 -15.07 -20.14 3.80
N ALA A 66 -15.44 -21.37 4.18
CA ALA A 66 -14.50 -22.48 4.21
C ALA A 66 -13.90 -22.76 2.82
N PHE A 67 -12.62 -23.10 2.79
CA PHE A 67 -11.93 -23.44 1.55
C PHE A 67 -12.63 -24.62 0.85
N PRO A 68 -13.02 -24.49 -0.44
CA PRO A 68 -13.92 -25.45 -1.09
C PRO A 68 -13.23 -26.77 -1.47
N CYS A 69 -11.93 -26.92 -1.26
CA CYS A 69 -11.20 -28.14 -1.58
C CYS A 69 -10.93 -28.98 -0.33
N PRO A 70 -11.04 -30.32 -0.42
CA PRO A 70 -10.69 -31.20 0.70
C PRO A 70 -9.19 -31.14 1.00
N SER A 71 -8.83 -31.43 2.25
CA SER A 71 -7.43 -31.59 2.64
C SER A 71 -6.81 -32.77 1.89
N LEU A 72 -5.61 -32.55 1.34
CA LEU A 72 -4.86 -33.57 0.61
C LEU A 72 -3.93 -34.29 1.58
N ALA A 73 -3.84 -35.62 1.46
CA ALA A 73 -2.87 -36.40 2.22
C ALA A 73 -1.45 -36.24 1.62
N PRO A 74 -0.38 -36.25 2.46
CA PRO A 74 1.01 -36.23 2.01
C PRO A 74 1.40 -37.54 1.32
N SER A 75 2.36 -37.49 0.40
CA SER A 75 2.94 -38.62 -0.35
C SER A 75 3.46 -39.72 0.58
N ASP A 76 3.25 -40.98 0.17
CA ASP A 76 3.70 -42.17 0.93
C ASP A 76 5.22 -42.15 1.18
N SER A 77 5.96 -41.49 0.29
CA SER A 77 7.40 -41.24 0.43
C SER A 77 7.73 -39.81 0.04
N ILE A 78 8.87 -39.29 0.55
CA ILE A 78 9.35 -37.95 0.21
C ILE A 78 9.62 -37.90 -1.30
N PRO A 79 8.92 -37.02 -2.05
CA PRO A 79 9.08 -36.95 -3.49
C PRO A 79 10.48 -36.47 -3.87
N THR A 80 11.09 -37.16 -4.83
CA THR A 80 12.42 -36.83 -5.37
C THR A 80 12.38 -35.99 -6.65
N SER A 81 11.18 -35.71 -7.17
CA SER A 81 10.96 -34.94 -8.40
C SER A 81 9.73 -34.07 -8.26
N VAL A 82 9.78 -32.87 -8.84
CA VAL A 82 8.67 -31.91 -8.82
C VAL A 82 7.39 -32.44 -9.49
N HIS A 83 7.52 -33.39 -10.43
CA HIS A 83 6.36 -34.00 -11.10
C HIS A 83 5.56 -34.96 -10.18
N ARG A 84 6.12 -35.36 -9.04
CA ARG A 84 5.48 -36.20 -8.02
C ARG A 84 5.14 -35.43 -6.74
N LEU A 85 5.48 -34.14 -6.68
CA LEU A 85 5.28 -33.31 -5.50
C LEU A 85 3.80 -32.98 -5.34
N ARG A 86 3.22 -33.30 -4.18
CA ARG A 86 1.85 -32.88 -3.81
C ARG A 86 1.91 -31.64 -2.93
N PRO A 87 0.87 -30.79 -2.92
CA PRO A 87 0.83 -29.63 -2.02
C PRO A 87 1.06 -29.99 -0.54
N ALA A 88 0.53 -31.14 -0.10
CA ALA A 88 0.71 -31.65 1.26
C ALA A 88 2.14 -32.11 1.61
N ASP A 89 3.03 -32.25 0.61
CA ASP A 89 4.45 -32.56 0.82
C ASP A 89 5.28 -31.31 1.13
N ILE A 90 4.74 -30.13 0.86
CA ILE A 90 5.41 -28.85 1.08
C ILE A 90 5.32 -28.52 2.56
N LYS A 91 6.47 -28.44 3.24
CA LYS A 91 6.54 -28.18 4.68
C LYS A 91 6.68 -26.69 5.02
N VAL A 92 7.39 -25.96 4.16
CA VAL A 92 7.72 -24.55 4.37
C VAL A 92 7.56 -23.83 3.04
N VAL A 93 6.90 -22.69 3.08
CA VAL A 93 6.90 -21.71 2.00
C VAL A 93 7.68 -20.51 2.53
N ALA A 94 8.55 -19.94 1.70
CA ALA A 94 9.34 -18.75 1.99
C ALA A 94 9.37 -17.86 0.74
N ALA A 95 9.46 -16.55 0.92
CA ALA A 95 9.61 -15.59 -0.15
C ALA A 95 10.72 -14.58 0.20
N ILE A 96 11.44 -14.14 -0.82
CA ILE A 96 12.43 -13.07 -0.74
C ILE A 96 12.04 -12.05 -1.81
N GLY A 97 12.01 -10.77 -1.44
CA GLY A 97 11.65 -9.72 -2.38
C GLY A 97 11.67 -8.34 -1.75
N ASP A 98 11.01 -7.41 -2.44
CA ASP A 98 10.92 -6.00 -2.09
C ASP A 98 9.63 -5.69 -1.29
N SER A 99 9.21 -4.42 -1.33
CA SER A 99 8.02 -3.92 -0.67
C SER A 99 6.70 -4.59 -1.07
N TYR A 100 6.62 -5.19 -2.26
CA TYR A 100 5.43 -5.97 -2.63
C TYR A 100 5.35 -7.28 -1.86
N SER A 101 6.51 -7.94 -1.68
CA SER A 101 6.57 -9.18 -0.90
C SER A 101 6.24 -8.95 0.58
N THR A 102 6.42 -7.72 1.08
CA THR A 102 6.06 -7.32 2.43
C THR A 102 4.64 -6.75 2.56
N ALA A 103 3.87 -6.73 1.46
CA ALA A 103 2.56 -6.09 1.37
C ALA A 103 2.57 -4.67 1.95
N ARG A 104 3.52 -3.84 1.49
CA ARG A 104 3.56 -2.44 1.89
C ARG A 104 2.22 -1.76 1.60
N ALA A 105 1.71 -0.99 2.55
CA ALA A 105 0.36 -0.42 2.52
C ALA A 105 -0.82 -1.42 2.54
N GLY A 106 -0.56 -2.73 2.59
CA GLY A 106 -1.59 -3.77 2.43
C GLY A 106 -2.58 -3.91 3.57
N GLY A 107 -2.39 -3.20 4.68
CA GLY A 107 -3.33 -3.12 5.80
C GLY A 107 -3.88 -1.71 6.01
N GLY A 108 -3.84 -0.85 5.00
CA GLY A 108 -4.13 0.56 5.19
C GLY A 108 -5.01 1.23 4.18
N ILE A 109 -5.97 1.96 4.72
CA ILE A 109 -6.71 3.00 4.00
C ILE A 109 -5.91 4.31 4.06
N ARG A 110 -5.14 4.54 5.14
CA ARG A 110 -4.42 5.81 5.42
C ARG A 110 -3.15 6.00 4.57
N PRO A 111 -2.80 7.25 4.20
CA PRO A 111 -1.57 7.52 3.46
C PRO A 111 -0.30 7.08 4.21
N PHE A 112 -0.29 7.19 5.55
CA PHE A 112 0.84 6.79 6.37
C PHE A 112 1.10 5.27 6.35
N ASN A 113 0.07 4.45 6.06
CA ASN A 113 0.25 3.00 5.96
C ASN A 113 1.15 2.60 4.78
N MET A 114 1.36 3.50 3.81
CA MET A 114 2.37 3.35 2.78
C MET A 114 3.79 3.19 3.34
N LEU A 115 4.04 3.60 4.58
CA LEU A 115 5.34 3.47 5.25
C LEU A 115 5.48 2.16 6.04
N PHE A 116 4.41 1.36 6.14
CA PHE A 116 4.41 0.11 6.89
C PHE A 116 4.35 -1.13 6.01
N ASP A 117 5.02 -2.18 6.49
CA ASP A 117 5.04 -3.51 5.90
C ASP A 117 4.05 -4.43 6.63
N TYR A 118 3.07 -4.95 5.90
CA TYR A 118 2.07 -5.90 6.42
C TYR A 118 2.40 -7.32 5.96
N ARG A 119 3.55 -7.85 6.39
CA ARG A 119 4.12 -9.10 5.85
C ARG A 119 3.14 -10.28 5.90
N GLY A 120 2.37 -10.38 6.96
CA GLY A 120 1.35 -11.41 7.11
C GLY A 120 0.12 -11.25 6.22
N ASN A 121 -0.06 -10.09 5.57
CA ASN A 121 -1.07 -9.83 4.53
C ASN A 121 -0.55 -10.09 3.11
N SER A 122 0.72 -10.44 2.96
CA SER A 122 1.30 -10.68 1.64
C SER A 122 0.64 -11.84 0.93
N TRP A 123 0.23 -11.63 -0.32
CA TRP A 123 -0.38 -12.70 -1.09
C TRP A 123 0.57 -13.90 -1.25
N SER A 124 1.86 -13.66 -1.46
CA SER A 124 2.83 -14.73 -1.74
C SER A 124 3.29 -15.47 -0.48
N ILE A 125 3.30 -14.80 0.69
CA ILE A 125 3.92 -15.37 1.90
C ILE A 125 3.22 -15.05 3.22
N GLY A 126 2.14 -14.30 3.19
CA GLY A 126 1.38 -13.93 4.38
C GLY A 126 0.68 -15.12 5.02
N GLY A 127 0.29 -14.97 6.28
CA GLY A 127 -0.33 -16.04 7.07
C GLY A 127 -0.88 -15.56 8.41
N ASP A 128 -1.18 -14.26 8.55
CA ASP A 128 -1.70 -13.70 9.81
C ASP A 128 -3.14 -14.15 10.10
N ARG A 129 -3.88 -14.55 9.06
CA ARG A 129 -5.26 -15.02 9.17
C ARG A 129 -5.49 -16.26 8.31
N ASP A 130 -6.52 -17.02 8.69
CA ASP A 130 -7.02 -18.14 7.90
C ASP A 130 -7.66 -17.68 6.57
N TYR A 131 -7.82 -18.65 5.66
CA TYR A 131 -8.45 -18.46 4.35
C TYR A 131 -9.77 -17.67 4.42
N ASP A 132 -10.59 -17.91 5.46
CA ASP A 132 -11.90 -17.28 5.66
C ASP A 132 -11.82 -15.75 5.66
N PHE A 133 -10.70 -15.17 6.08
CA PHE A 133 -10.52 -13.71 6.17
C PHE A 133 -9.45 -13.17 5.24
N GLN A 134 -8.50 -14.02 4.80
CA GLN A 134 -7.39 -13.59 3.98
C GLN A 134 -6.90 -14.68 3.05
N THR A 135 -6.92 -14.39 1.76
CA THR A 135 -6.41 -15.31 0.73
C THR A 135 -4.94 -15.04 0.46
N THR A 136 -4.07 -15.75 1.17
CA THR A 136 -2.63 -15.83 0.87
C THR A 136 -2.30 -17.22 0.34
N LEU A 137 -1.15 -17.37 -0.29
CA LEU A 137 -0.68 -18.69 -0.73
C LEU A 137 -0.48 -19.63 0.47
N PRO A 138 0.15 -19.21 1.59
CA PRO A 138 0.23 -20.05 2.77
C PRO A 138 -1.14 -20.35 3.42
N SER A 139 -2.02 -19.36 3.62
CA SER A 139 -3.30 -19.58 4.34
C SER A 139 -4.26 -20.56 3.65
N LYS A 140 -4.07 -20.84 2.35
CA LYS A 140 -4.82 -21.89 1.63
C LYS A 140 -4.36 -23.32 1.94
N TYR A 141 -3.08 -23.51 2.23
CA TYR A 141 -2.46 -24.83 2.37
C TYR A 141 -1.98 -25.12 3.80
N PHE A 142 -1.77 -24.08 4.58
CA PHE A 142 -1.31 -24.12 5.95
C PHE A 142 -2.32 -23.37 6.81
N LYS A 143 -2.94 -24.11 7.74
CA LYS A 143 -3.80 -23.50 8.74
C LYS A 143 -2.92 -22.76 9.76
N ALA A 144 -3.27 -21.52 10.09
CA ALA A 144 -2.61 -20.84 11.20
C ALA A 144 -2.89 -21.63 12.49
N MET A 145 -1.84 -21.94 13.26
CA MET A 145 -1.96 -22.62 14.56
C MET A 145 -2.57 -21.71 15.62
#